data_AF-I7GI79-F1
#
_entry.id   AF-I7GI79-F1
#
_cell.length_a   1.000
_cell.length_b   1.000
_cell.length_c   1.000
_cell.angle_alpha   90.00
_cell.angle_beta   90.00
_cell.angle_gamma   90.00
#
_symmetry.space_group_name_H-M   'P 1'
#
loop_
_entity.id
_entity.type
_entity.pdbx_description
1 polymer ?
#
loop_
_entity_poly.entity_id
_entity_poly.type
_entity_poly.pdbx_seq_one_letter_code
_entity_poly.pdbx_strand_id
1 'polypeptide(L)'
;MIHMCPSTKEHFAREYDCYGDSYFVDTDLNQLKEVFSGIKNSYEQTSEEMASLIADLEYRYSWDCSPLSMFRRHTVYLDLYVVINDLSTKTEGTRLAIKALELRFHGAKVVSCLAEGVSHVIIGEDHSRVADFKAFRRTFKRKFKILKESWVTDSIDRCELQEENQYLI
;
A
#
# COMPACT_ATOMS: atom_id res chain seq x y z
N MET A 1 -3.64 30.32 -13.75
CA MET A 1 -2.87 31.56 -14.10
C MET A 1 -1.38 31.26 -14.00
N ILE A 2 -0.57 31.55 -15.02
CA ILE A 2 0.86 31.18 -15.04
C ILE A 2 1.70 32.04 -14.08
N HIS A 3 1.41 33.34 -14.00
CA HIS A 3 2.02 34.29 -13.06
C HIS A 3 1.04 35.44 -12.82
N MET A 4 1.04 36.03 -11.62
CA MET A 4 0.19 37.16 -11.26
C MET A 4 1.06 38.29 -10.70
N CYS A 5 0.79 39.54 -11.12
CA CYS A 5 1.41 40.70 -10.48
C CYS A 5 0.90 40.83 -9.02
N PRO A 6 1.60 41.53 -8.12
CA PRO A 6 1.30 41.52 -6.69
C PRO A 6 -0.14 41.90 -6.33
N SER A 7 -0.69 42.94 -6.97
CA SER A 7 -2.08 43.38 -6.72
C SER A 7 -3.12 42.36 -7.21
N THR A 8 -2.89 41.73 -8.37
CA THR A 8 -3.75 40.67 -8.88
C THR A 8 -3.68 39.43 -8.00
N LYS A 9 -2.47 39.07 -7.54
CA LYS A 9 -2.26 37.96 -6.62
C LYS A 9 -3.01 38.18 -5.29
N GLU A 10 -2.92 39.38 -4.73
CA GLU A 10 -3.63 39.72 -3.50
C GLU A 10 -5.15 39.66 -3.69
N HIS A 11 -5.65 40.14 -4.84
CA HIS A 11 -7.06 40.06 -5.17
C HIS A 11 -7.55 38.61 -5.23
N PHE A 12 -6.86 37.74 -5.99
CA PHE A 12 -7.26 36.33 -6.13
C PHE A 12 -7.09 35.52 -4.84
N ALA A 13 -6.04 35.79 -4.04
CA ALA A 13 -5.79 35.08 -2.79
C ALA A 13 -6.85 35.36 -1.70
N ARG A 14 -7.78 36.29 -1.93
CA ARG A 14 -8.95 36.48 -1.06
C ARG A 14 -10.00 35.40 -1.29
N GLU A 15 -10.11 34.84 -2.49
CA GLU A 15 -11.19 33.94 -2.89
C GLU A 15 -10.73 32.51 -3.20
N TYR A 16 -9.48 32.35 -3.65
CA TYR A 16 -8.92 31.08 -4.15
C TYR A 16 -7.59 30.76 -3.49
N ASP A 17 -7.28 29.46 -3.41
CA ASP A 17 -5.96 28.97 -3.04
C ASP A 17 -4.92 29.20 -4.16
N CYS A 18 -3.67 28.81 -3.88
CA CYS A 18 -2.58 29.01 -4.84
C CYS A 18 -2.68 28.11 -6.10
N TYR A 19 -3.58 27.14 -6.11
CA TYR A 19 -3.85 26.22 -7.22
C TYR A 19 -5.17 26.52 -7.95
N GLY A 20 -6.04 27.34 -7.37
CA GLY A 20 -7.32 27.79 -7.94
C GLY A 20 -8.57 27.16 -7.32
N ASP A 21 -8.47 26.45 -6.20
CA ASP A 21 -9.66 25.96 -5.47
C ASP A 21 -10.26 27.08 -4.60
N SER A 22 -11.59 27.18 -4.54
CA SER A 22 -12.25 28.28 -3.82
C SER A 22 -12.31 28.04 -2.32
N TYR A 23 -12.08 29.08 -1.52
CA TYR A 23 -12.23 29.00 -0.06
C TYR A 23 -13.69 29.03 0.42
N PHE A 24 -14.62 29.53 -0.39
CA PHE A 24 -15.98 29.85 0.05
C PHE A 24 -17.09 29.13 -0.74
N VAL A 25 -16.73 28.48 -1.85
CA VAL A 25 -17.68 27.79 -2.72
C VAL A 25 -17.27 26.34 -2.81
N ASP A 26 -18.22 25.44 -2.54
CA ASP A 26 -17.99 24.00 -2.66
C ASP A 26 -17.55 23.64 -4.08
N THR A 27 -16.51 22.83 -4.18
CA THR A 27 -15.97 22.35 -5.45
C THR A 27 -16.82 21.20 -5.98
N ASP A 28 -16.86 21.05 -7.31
CA ASP A 28 -17.42 19.88 -7.98
C ASP A 28 -16.33 19.03 -8.66
N LEU A 29 -16.73 17.88 -9.22
CA LEU A 29 -15.81 16.97 -9.90
C LEU A 29 -15.06 17.62 -11.06
N ASN A 30 -15.68 18.54 -11.80
CA ASN A 30 -15.06 19.19 -12.96
C ASN A 30 -14.05 20.24 -12.50
N GLN A 31 -14.43 21.04 -11.50
CA GLN A 31 -13.56 22.06 -10.91
C GLN A 31 -12.33 21.43 -10.26
N LEU A 32 -12.52 20.38 -9.46
CA LEU A 32 -11.40 19.70 -8.80
C LEU A 32 -10.44 19.03 -9.80
N LYS A 33 -10.97 18.46 -10.89
CA LYS A 33 -10.14 17.94 -11.99
C LYS A 33 -9.31 19.04 -12.65
N GLU A 34 -9.89 20.21 -12.89
CA GLU A 34 -9.20 21.36 -13.47
C GLU A 34 -8.07 21.82 -12.53
N VAL A 35 -8.34 21.98 -11.24
CA VAL A 35 -7.32 22.33 -10.23
C VAL A 35 -6.18 21.32 -10.24
N PHE A 36 -6.48 20.02 -10.14
CA PHE A 36 -5.46 18.96 -10.12
C PHE A 36 -4.62 18.92 -11.41
N SER A 37 -5.21 19.25 -12.56
CA SER A 37 -4.50 19.29 -13.84
C SER A 37 -3.42 20.39 -13.91
N GLY A 38 -3.58 21.46 -13.13
CA GLY A 38 -2.65 22.58 -13.07
C GLY A 38 -1.46 22.37 -12.14
N ILE A 39 -1.53 21.36 -11.27
CA ILE A 39 -0.47 21.06 -10.29
C ILE A 39 0.67 20.31 -11.00
N LYS A 40 1.87 20.86 -10.96
CA LYS A 40 3.05 20.20 -11.54
C LYS A 40 3.50 19.05 -10.65
N ASN A 41 3.86 17.93 -11.27
CA ASN A 41 4.45 16.80 -10.57
C ASN A 41 5.76 17.22 -9.89
N SER A 42 5.83 17.08 -8.56
CA SER A 42 7.07 17.10 -7.79
C SER A 42 7.48 15.67 -7.46
N TYR A 43 8.79 15.41 -7.42
CA TYR A 43 9.39 14.12 -7.08
C TYR A 43 10.09 14.18 -5.72
N GLU A 44 9.51 14.95 -4.80
CA GLU A 44 10.09 15.22 -3.48
C GLU A 44 9.85 14.07 -2.50
N GLN A 45 8.84 13.22 -2.76
CA GLN A 45 8.37 12.20 -1.81
C GLN A 45 8.75 10.79 -2.28
N THR A 46 9.26 10.00 -1.34
CA THR A 46 9.54 8.57 -1.55
C THR A 46 8.26 7.75 -1.56
N SER A 47 8.31 6.54 -2.12
CA SER A 47 7.17 5.63 -2.11
C SER A 47 6.73 5.26 -0.69
N GLU A 48 7.67 5.20 0.26
CA GLU A 48 7.42 4.90 1.66
C GLU A 48 6.70 6.04 2.39
N GLU A 49 7.13 7.28 2.15
CA GLU A 49 6.47 8.47 2.70
C GLU A 49 5.05 8.61 2.15
N MET A 50 4.88 8.36 0.85
CA MET A 50 3.56 8.34 0.21
C MET A 50 2.65 7.27 0.78
N ALA A 51 3.15 6.05 0.98
CA ALA A 51 2.36 4.97 1.58
C ALA A 51 1.86 5.34 2.98
N SER A 52 2.70 5.99 3.79
CA SER A 52 2.32 6.44 5.14
C SER A 52 1.29 7.58 5.10
N LEU A 53 1.51 8.59 4.25
CA LEU A 53 0.58 9.71 4.09
C LEU A 53 -0.81 9.24 3.61
N ILE A 54 -0.85 8.31 2.65
CA ILE A 54 -2.08 7.70 2.18
C ILE A 54 -2.76 6.92 3.32
N ALA A 55 -2.02 6.09 4.06
CA ALA A 55 -2.57 5.30 5.16
C ALA A 55 -3.17 6.15 6.29
N ASP A 56 -2.56 7.30 6.59
CA ASP A 56 -3.05 8.23 7.61
C ASP A 56 -4.32 8.95 7.15
N LEU A 57 -4.40 9.34 5.87
CA LEU A 57 -5.61 9.91 5.28
C LEU A 57 -6.75 8.88 5.23
N GLU A 58 -6.45 7.66 4.77
CA GLU A 58 -7.43 6.56 4.73
C GLU A 58 -7.99 6.30 6.13
N TYR A 59 -7.15 6.25 7.16
CA TYR A 59 -7.63 6.08 8.54
C TYR A 59 -8.44 7.28 9.05
N ARG A 60 -7.95 8.51 8.81
CA ARG A 60 -8.63 9.74 9.27
C ARG A 60 -10.03 9.88 8.69
N TYR A 61 -10.23 9.48 7.44
CA TYR A 61 -11.50 9.58 6.73
C TYR A 61 -12.27 8.25 6.63
N SER A 62 -11.83 7.20 7.35
CA SER A 62 -12.48 5.88 7.39
C SER A 62 -12.60 5.21 6.01
N TRP A 63 -11.58 5.39 5.17
CA TRP A 63 -11.39 4.69 3.89
C TRP A 63 -10.46 3.49 4.00
N ASP A 64 -9.96 3.17 5.20
CA ASP A 64 -9.07 2.05 5.46
C ASP A 64 -9.72 0.67 5.32
N CYS A 65 -11.06 0.61 5.31
CA CYS A 65 -11.82 -0.58 4.97
C CYS A 65 -12.18 -0.68 3.46
N SER A 66 -11.72 0.25 2.62
CA SER A 66 -11.99 0.19 1.18
C SER A 66 -11.30 -1.02 0.55
N PRO A 67 -11.94 -1.73 -0.41
CA PRO A 67 -11.36 -2.93 -0.98
C PRO A 67 -9.97 -2.72 -1.58
N LEU A 68 -9.68 -1.56 -2.17
CA LEU A 68 -8.38 -1.27 -2.79
C LEU A 68 -7.28 -0.87 -1.78
N SER A 69 -7.63 -0.67 -0.51
CA SER A 69 -6.71 -0.27 0.56
C SER A 69 -6.69 -1.24 1.74
N MET A 70 -7.45 -2.34 1.69
CA MET A 70 -7.61 -3.27 2.82
C MET A 70 -6.28 -3.80 3.38
N PHE A 71 -5.25 -3.92 2.54
CA PHE A 71 -3.92 -4.36 2.97
C PHE A 71 -2.92 -3.22 3.21
N ARG A 72 -3.33 -1.95 3.21
CA ARG A 72 -2.43 -0.78 3.30
C ARG A 72 -1.40 -0.88 4.42
N ARG A 73 -1.82 -1.37 5.58
CA ARG A 73 -0.99 -1.48 6.79
C ARG A 73 -0.17 -2.77 6.86
N HIS A 74 -0.22 -3.61 5.81
CA HIS A 74 0.45 -4.90 5.77
C HIS A 74 1.74 -4.79 4.96
N THR A 75 2.87 -5.06 5.62
CA THR A 75 4.15 -5.34 4.98
C THR A 75 4.26 -6.85 4.80
N VAL A 76 4.27 -7.31 3.55
CA VAL A 76 4.10 -8.72 3.20
C VAL A 76 5.31 -9.25 2.44
N TYR A 77 5.89 -10.32 2.94
CA TYR A 77 6.86 -11.13 2.22
C TYR A 77 6.15 -12.34 1.62
N LEU A 78 6.43 -12.67 0.36
CA LEU A 78 5.91 -13.87 -0.28
C LEU A 78 7.03 -14.89 -0.45
N ASP A 79 6.71 -16.17 -0.24
CA ASP A 79 7.65 -17.28 -0.39
C ASP A 79 7.93 -17.61 -1.88
N LEU A 80 8.53 -16.64 -2.56
CA LEU A 80 8.86 -16.69 -4.00
C LEU A 80 10.31 -17.12 -4.25
N TYR A 81 11.10 -17.38 -3.21
CA TYR A 81 12.54 -17.59 -3.31
C TYR A 81 12.89 -18.97 -2.77
N VAL A 82 13.64 -19.77 -3.55
CA VAL A 82 14.09 -21.10 -3.11
C VAL A 82 14.98 -20.98 -1.87
N VAL A 83 15.76 -19.90 -1.79
CA VAL A 83 16.53 -19.53 -0.59
C VAL A 83 15.99 -18.21 -0.06
N ILE A 84 15.54 -18.21 1.20
CA ILE A 84 14.96 -17.02 1.84
C ILE A 84 15.96 -15.84 1.74
N ASN A 85 15.46 -14.71 1.25
CA ASN A 85 16.20 -13.45 1.01
C ASN A 85 17.26 -13.47 -0.10
N ASP A 86 17.44 -14.56 -0.83
CA ASP A 86 18.31 -14.58 -2.01
C ASP A 86 17.51 -14.25 -3.27
N LEU A 87 17.65 -13.01 -3.76
CA LEU A 87 16.96 -12.50 -4.93
C LEU A 87 17.27 -13.28 -6.22
N SER A 88 18.43 -13.94 -6.29
CA SER A 88 18.81 -14.74 -7.47
C SER A 88 18.04 -16.05 -7.58
N THR A 89 17.40 -16.49 -6.48
CA THR A 89 16.64 -17.74 -6.40
C THR A 89 15.14 -17.57 -6.59
N LYS A 90 14.74 -16.44 -7.19
CA LYS A 90 13.34 -16.11 -7.45
C LYS A 90 12.71 -17.14 -8.39
N THR A 91 11.62 -17.75 -7.95
CA THR A 91 10.80 -18.65 -8.77
C THR A 91 9.77 -17.83 -9.53
N GLU A 92 9.85 -17.82 -10.85
CA GLU A 92 8.92 -17.10 -11.73
C GLU A 92 7.73 -17.97 -12.15
N GLY A 93 6.66 -17.34 -12.65
CA GLY A 93 5.49 -18.06 -13.18
C GLY A 93 4.65 -18.82 -12.15
N THR A 94 4.80 -18.51 -10.86
CA THR A 94 4.06 -19.18 -9.78
C THR A 94 2.73 -18.48 -9.47
N ARG A 95 1.78 -19.23 -8.89
CA ARG A 95 0.54 -18.66 -8.34
C ARG A 95 0.80 -17.57 -7.30
N LEU A 96 1.86 -17.72 -6.49
CA LEU A 96 2.30 -16.71 -5.54
C LEU A 96 2.73 -15.41 -6.23
N ALA A 97 3.24 -15.44 -7.46
CA ALA A 97 3.56 -14.21 -8.19
C ALA A 97 2.29 -13.40 -8.51
N ILE A 98 1.18 -14.08 -8.80
CA ILE A 98 -0.13 -13.43 -8.97
C ILE A 98 -0.62 -12.86 -7.63
N LYS A 99 -0.48 -13.62 -6.54
CA LYS A 99 -0.83 -13.14 -5.18
C LYS A 99 -0.04 -11.89 -4.79
N ALA A 100 1.21 -11.74 -5.24
CA ALA A 100 1.98 -10.52 -5.04
C ALA A 100 1.35 -9.31 -5.77
N LEU A 101 0.84 -9.51 -6.99
CA LEU A 101 0.17 -8.45 -7.76
C LEU A 101 -1.15 -8.06 -7.11
N GLU A 102 -1.95 -9.04 -6.70
CA GLU A 102 -3.20 -8.83 -5.98
C GLU A 102 -2.98 -8.03 -4.69
N LEU A 103 -2.03 -8.46 -3.85
CA LEU A 103 -1.67 -7.73 -2.62
C LEU A 103 -1.27 -6.28 -2.90
N ARG A 104 -0.43 -6.04 -3.90
CA ARG A 104 -0.02 -4.67 -4.29
C ARG A 104 -1.20 -3.84 -4.77
N PHE A 105 -2.08 -4.44 -5.57
CA PHE A 105 -3.27 -3.79 -6.11
C PHE A 105 -4.23 -3.37 -5.01
N HIS A 106 -4.35 -4.18 -3.95
CA HIS A 106 -5.18 -3.92 -2.77
C HIS A 106 -4.40 -3.22 -1.62
N GLY A 107 -3.29 -2.56 -1.96
CA GLY A 107 -2.61 -1.58 -1.10
C GLY A 107 -1.45 -2.10 -0.25
N ALA A 108 -1.14 -3.40 -0.27
CA ALA A 108 -0.07 -3.98 0.55
C ALA A 108 1.33 -3.50 0.13
N LYS A 109 2.21 -3.37 1.12
CA LYS A 109 3.65 -3.21 0.89
C LYS A 109 4.29 -4.60 0.71
N VAL A 110 4.36 -5.07 -0.53
CA VAL A 110 5.04 -6.32 -0.87
C VAL A 110 6.55 -6.12 -0.91
N VAL A 111 7.29 -6.89 -0.11
CA VAL A 111 8.75 -6.80 0.01
C VAL A 111 9.43 -8.08 -0.48
N SER A 112 10.63 -7.92 -1.03
CA SER A 112 11.47 -9.02 -1.52
C SER A 112 12.45 -9.57 -0.49
N CYS A 113 12.55 -8.92 0.68
CA CYS A 113 13.44 -9.29 1.76
C CYS A 113 12.67 -9.40 3.08
N LEU A 114 12.82 -10.54 3.75
CA LEU A 114 12.32 -10.81 5.07
C LEU A 114 13.24 -10.17 6.11
N ALA A 115 12.83 -9.00 6.59
CA ALA A 115 13.54 -8.21 7.59
C ALA A 115 12.57 -7.67 8.66
N GLU A 116 13.12 -7.13 9.75
CA GLU A 116 12.32 -6.53 10.83
C GLU A 116 11.34 -5.49 10.25
N GLY A 117 10.07 -5.55 10.69
CA GLY A 117 8.98 -4.74 10.13
C GLY A 117 8.08 -5.47 9.13
N VAL A 118 8.48 -6.64 8.63
CA VAL A 118 7.55 -7.54 7.95
C VAL A 118 6.47 -8.00 8.93
N SER A 119 5.22 -7.85 8.50
CA SER A 119 4.04 -8.23 9.30
C SER A 119 3.52 -9.62 8.94
N HIS A 120 3.65 -10.01 7.67
CA HIS A 120 3.05 -11.22 7.13
C HIS A 120 4.00 -11.92 6.16
N VAL A 121 4.03 -13.25 6.23
CA VAL A 121 4.65 -14.15 5.25
C VAL A 121 3.54 -14.99 4.64
N ILE A 122 3.44 -14.98 3.31
CA ILE A 122 2.44 -15.77 2.57
C ILE A 122 3.12 -16.99 1.95
N ILE A 123 2.57 -18.17 2.27
CA ILE A 123 3.03 -19.48 1.81
C ILE A 123 2.02 -20.03 0.81
N GLY A 124 2.54 -20.62 -0.26
CA GLY A 124 1.75 -21.32 -1.28
C GLY A 124 1.59 -22.80 -0.95
N GLU A 125 1.59 -23.64 -1.98
CA GLU A 125 1.48 -25.09 -1.84
C GLU A 125 2.77 -25.73 -1.27
N ASP A 126 3.94 -25.15 -1.56
CA ASP A 126 5.23 -25.61 -1.07
C ASP A 126 5.48 -25.15 0.37
N HIS A 127 5.58 -26.11 1.29
CA HIS A 127 5.80 -25.86 2.72
C HIS A 127 7.25 -26.16 3.16
N SER A 128 8.16 -26.46 2.23
CA SER A 128 9.54 -26.88 2.53
C SER A 128 10.29 -25.87 3.41
N ARG A 129 10.06 -24.57 3.22
CA ARG A 129 10.73 -23.46 3.94
C ARG A 129 10.00 -22.99 5.20
N VAL A 130 8.85 -23.58 5.55
CA VAL A 130 8.06 -23.15 6.73
C VAL A 130 8.84 -23.29 8.03
N ALA A 131 9.65 -24.35 8.16
CA ALA A 131 10.50 -24.54 9.34
C ALA A 131 11.52 -23.41 9.48
N ASP A 132 12.13 -22.99 8.37
CA ASP A 132 13.10 -21.90 8.33
C ASP A 132 12.44 -20.56 8.65
N PHE A 133 11.26 -20.27 8.10
CA PHE A 133 10.48 -19.08 8.48
C PHE A 133 10.18 -19.06 9.98
N LYS A 134 9.79 -20.18 10.57
CA LYS A 134 9.56 -20.28 12.03
C LYS A 134 10.85 -20.09 12.83
N ALA A 135 12.00 -20.52 12.31
CA ALA A 135 13.31 -20.28 12.91
C ALA A 135 13.69 -18.79 12.84
N PHE A 136 13.60 -18.16 11.66
CA PHE A 136 13.83 -16.73 11.47
C PHE A 136 12.91 -15.89 12.36
N ARG A 137 11.62 -16.24 12.46
CA ARG A 137 10.66 -15.53 13.31
C ARG A 137 11.10 -15.42 14.78
N ARG A 138 11.91 -16.35 15.29
CA ARG A 138 12.44 -16.32 16.67
C ARG A 138 13.49 -15.23 16.88
N THR A 139 14.15 -14.77 15.82
CA THR A 139 15.18 -13.71 15.90
C THR A 139 14.59 -12.31 15.82
N PHE A 140 13.32 -12.17 15.42
CA PHE A 140 12.64 -10.90 15.21
C PHE A 140 12.07 -10.35 16.52
N LYS A 141 12.09 -9.02 16.68
CA LYS A 141 11.46 -8.35 17.82
C LYS A 141 9.94 -8.36 17.68
N ARG A 142 9.43 -7.99 16.50
CA ARG A 142 8.03 -8.09 16.14
C ARG A 142 7.82 -9.31 15.24
N LYS A 143 7.08 -10.28 15.75
CA LYS A 143 6.83 -11.55 15.06
C LYS A 143 5.83 -11.35 13.92
N PHE A 144 6.24 -11.65 12.69
CA PHE A 144 5.32 -11.77 11.56
C PHE A 144 4.38 -12.97 11.72
N LYS A 145 3.26 -12.98 11.00
CA LYS A 145 2.37 -14.14 10.87
C LYS A 145 2.71 -14.91 9.59
N ILE A 146 2.52 -16.23 9.61
CA ILE A 146 2.73 -17.11 8.44
C ILE A 146 1.34 -17.60 8.03
N LEU A 147 0.90 -17.23 6.83
CA LEU A 147 -0.46 -17.46 6.35
C LEU A 147 -0.45 -18.20 5.01
N LYS A 148 -1.53 -18.95 4.74
CA LYS A 148 -1.80 -19.56 3.45
C LYS A 148 -2.19 -18.51 2.40
N GLU A 149 -1.89 -18.79 1.13
CA GLU A 149 -2.29 -17.92 0.00
C GLU A 149 -3.81 -17.68 -0.10
N SER A 150 -4.63 -18.61 0.41
CA SER A 150 -6.10 -18.46 0.40
C SER A 150 -6.60 -17.28 1.23
N TRP A 151 -5.85 -16.83 2.25
CA TRP A 151 -6.22 -15.64 3.01
C TRP A 151 -6.35 -14.39 2.13
N VAL A 152 -5.44 -14.26 1.16
CA VAL A 152 -5.45 -13.15 0.19
C VAL A 152 -6.68 -13.27 -0.71
N THR A 153 -6.90 -14.46 -1.28
CA THR A 153 -8.05 -14.73 -2.16
C THR A 153 -9.37 -14.45 -1.46
N ASP A 154 -9.58 -15.04 -0.28
CA ASP A 154 -10.86 -14.97 0.43
C ASP A 154 -11.15 -13.55 0.92
N SER A 155 -10.11 -12.77 1.22
CA SER A 155 -10.26 -11.34 1.58
C SER A 155 -10.66 -10.48 0.39
N ILE A 156 -10.04 -10.73 -0.78
CA ILE A 156 -10.35 -10.00 -2.00
C ILE A 156 -11.77 -10.35 -2.48
N ASP A 157 -12.11 -11.64 -2.53
CA ASP A 157 -13.41 -12.13 -3.02
C ASP A 157 -14.57 -11.62 -2.16
N ARG A 158 -14.33 -11.42 -0.86
CA ARG A 158 -15.33 -10.88 0.08
C ARG A 158 -15.27 -9.36 0.22
N CYS A 159 -14.35 -8.70 -0.49
CA CYS A 159 -14.11 -7.26 -0.40
C CYS A 159 -13.82 -6.76 1.03
N GLU A 160 -13.32 -7.64 1.91
CA GLU A 160 -13.08 -7.36 3.33
C GLU A 160 -11.96 -8.27 3.87
N LEU A 161 -11.11 -7.73 4.75
CA LEU A 161 -10.02 -8.49 5.35
C LEU A 161 -10.53 -9.65 6.22
N GLN A 162 -10.22 -10.88 5.83
CA GLN A 162 -10.64 -12.06 6.59
C GLN A 162 -9.79 -12.29 7.83
N GLU A 163 -10.38 -12.93 8.84
CA GLU A 163 -9.70 -13.28 10.08
C GLU A 163 -8.55 -14.26 9.84
N GLU A 164 -7.33 -13.81 10.15
CA GLU A 164 -6.09 -14.52 9.82
C GLU A 164 -5.91 -15.87 10.54
N ASN A 165 -6.52 -16.05 11.71
CA ASN A 165 -6.32 -17.24 12.56
C ASN A 165 -6.67 -18.55 11.83
N GLN A 166 -7.65 -18.50 10.93
CA GLN A 166 -8.12 -19.64 10.15
C GLN A 166 -7.11 -20.07 9.06
N TYR A 167 -6.14 -19.19 8.76
CA TYR A 167 -5.16 -19.34 7.68
C TYR A 167 -3.72 -19.53 8.19
N LEU A 168 -3.51 -19.57 9.51
CA LEU A 168 -2.19 -19.72 10.13
C LEU A 168 -1.53 -21.08 9.84
N ILE A 169 -0.18 -21.06 9.82
CA ILE A 169 0.70 -22.23 9.66
C ILE A 169 1.68 -22.36 10.83
#